data_AF-A0A1L8QY04-F1
#
_entry.id   AF-A0A1L8QY04-F1
#
_cell.length_a   1.000
_cell.length_b   1.000
_cell.length_c   1.000
_cell.angle_alpha   90.00
_cell.angle_beta   90.00
_cell.angle_gamma   90.00
#
_symmetry.space_group_name_H-M   'P 1'
#
loop_
_entity.id
_entity.type
_entity.pdbx_description
1 polymer ?
#
loop_
_entity_poly.entity_id
_entity_poly.type
_entity_poly.pdbx_seq_one_letter_code
_entity_poly.pdbx_strand_id
1 'polypeptide(L)' 'MLTTRSRKNGNSIVVTLPIFNGVKQEPDKEYIVVYGEDDTITLIPKLEDPFAHVENGAYYQEDVWEEMPAVGNEVL' A
#
# COMPACT_ATOMS: atom_id res chain seq x y z
N MET A 1 21.42 -9.79 1.85
CA MET A 1 20.56 -10.84 2.44
C MET A 1 20.71 -10.74 3.95
N LEU A 2 19.61 -10.74 4.70
CA LEU A 2 19.62 -10.68 6.16
C LEU A 2 18.98 -11.94 6.75
N THR A 3 19.45 -12.35 7.91
CA THR A 3 18.90 -13.48 8.66
C THR A 3 18.34 -12.99 9.98
N THR A 4 17.19 -13.52 10.38
CA THR A 4 16.59 -13.27 11.68
C THR A 4 16.13 -14.60 12.26
N ARG A 5 16.05 -14.68 13.59
CA ARG A 5 15.59 -15.87 14.28
C ARG A 5 14.22 -15.60 14.87
N SER A 6 13.27 -16.48 14.59
CA SER A 6 11.94 -16.41 15.19
C SER A 6 12.02 -16.72 16.69
N ARG A 7 11.08 -16.14 17.45
CA ARG A 7 10.94 -16.37 18.89
C ARG A 7 9.49 -16.69 19.24
N LYS A 8 9.30 -17.57 20.21
CA LYS A 8 7.96 -17.83 20.78
C LYS A 8 7.59 -16.68 21.71
N ASN A 9 6.39 -16.14 21.54
CA ASN A 9 5.81 -15.14 22.43
C ASN A 9 4.39 -15.60 22.80
N GLY A 10 4.22 -16.13 24.02
CA GLY A 10 2.96 -16.79 24.41
C GLY A 10 2.62 -17.95 23.47
N ASN A 11 1.47 -17.86 22.81
CA ASN A 11 1.02 -18.87 21.84
C ASN A 11 1.34 -18.51 20.37
N SER A 12 2.08 -17.43 20.12
CA SER A 12 2.45 -16.99 18.78
C SER A 12 3.96 -17.08 18.52
N ILE A 13 4.33 -17.07 17.24
CA ILE A 13 5.71 -16.95 16.78
C ILE A 13 5.90 -15.54 16.24
N VAL A 14 6.96 -14.86 16.69
CA VAL A 14 7.32 -13.51 16.26
C VAL A 14 8.61 -13.57 15.47
N VAL A 15 8.61 -12.94 14.30
CA VAL A 15 9.80 -12.75 13.46
C VAL A 15 10.14 -11.27 13.47
N THR A 16 11.35 -10.93 13.94
CA THR A 16 11.82 -9.55 13.91
C THR A 16 12.35 -9.23 12.52
N LEU A 17 11.75 -8.24 11.84
CA LEU A 17 12.24 -7.74 10.56
C LEU A 17 13.37 -6.73 10.80
N PRO A 18 14.64 -7.05 10.44
CA PRO A 18 15.75 -6.12 10.62
C PRO A 18 15.64 -4.92 9.66
N ILE A 19 16.13 -3.77 10.10
CA ILE A 19 16.26 -2.58 9.24
C ILE A 19 17.27 -2.88 8.13
N PHE A 20 16.90 -2.61 6.88
CA PHE A 20 17.76 -2.81 5.72
C PHE A 20 17.60 -1.67 4.73
N ASN A 21 18.71 -1.16 4.18
CA ASN A 21 18.72 -0.12 3.15
C ASN A 21 17.82 1.09 3.44
N GLY A 22 17.79 1.56 4.69
CA GLY A 22 16.99 2.73 5.10
C GLY A 22 15.50 2.46 5.27
N VAL A 23 15.01 1.24 5.02
CA VAL A 23 13.63 0.84 5.29
C VAL A 23 13.45 0.71 6.80
N LYS A 24 12.83 1.73 7.41
CA LYS A 24 12.40 1.69 8.81
C LYS A 24 11.09 0.91 8.90
N GLN A 25 11.03 -0.02 9.84
CA GLN A 25 9.79 -0.68 10.21
C GLN A 25 8.96 0.30 11.03
N GLU A 26 7.72 0.53 10.62
CA GLU A 26 6.76 1.35 11.38
C GLU A 26 6.07 0.48 12.44
N PRO A 27 5.86 0.98 13.66
CA PRO A 27 5.05 0.28 14.65
C PRO A 27 3.60 0.15 14.16
N ASP A 28 2.91 -0.89 14.62
CA ASP A 28 1.47 -1.12 14.40
C ASP A 28 1.01 -1.23 12.93
N LYS A 29 1.93 -1.45 12.00
CA LYS A 29 1.62 -1.67 10.59
C LYS A 29 1.02 -3.06 10.36
N GLU A 30 -0.15 -3.10 9.74
CA GLU A 30 -0.80 -4.36 9.36
C GLU A 30 -0.24 -4.90 8.03
N TYR A 31 -0.13 -6.23 7.95
CA TYR A 31 0.30 -6.94 6.75
C TYR A 31 -0.66 -8.07 6.44
N ILE A 32 -0.91 -8.27 5.15
CA ILE A 32 -1.54 -9.47 4.62
C ILE A 32 -0.45 -10.54 4.54
N VAL A 33 -0.71 -11.71 5.11
CA VAL A 33 0.21 -12.85 5.13
C VAL A 33 -0.20 -13.86 4.08
N VAL A 34 0.71 -14.17 3.15
CA VAL A 34 0.51 -15.20 2.13
C VAL A 34 1.58 -16.28 2.29
N TYR A 35 1.13 -17.54 2.39
CA TYR A 35 1.99 -18.71 2.40
C TYR A 35 2.16 -19.22 0.96
N GLY A 36 3.40 -19.26 0.48
CA GLY A 36 3.76 -19.89 -0.80
C GLY A 36 4.09 -21.37 -0.64
N GLU A 37 4.24 -22.07 -1.77
CA GLU A 37 4.49 -23.52 -1.81
C GLU A 37 5.89 -23.91 -1.28
N ASP A 38 6.88 -23.01 -1.39
CA ASP A 38 8.28 -23.26 -1.02
C ASP A 38 8.65 -22.72 0.38
N ASP A 39 7.79 -22.94 1.38
CA ASP A 39 7.94 -22.41 2.76
C ASP A 39 8.16 -20.88 2.81
N THR A 40 7.79 -20.19 1.75
CA THR A 40 8.01 -18.77 1.59
C THR A 40 6.83 -18.03 2.20
N ILE A 41 7.12 -17.08 3.09
CA ILE A 41 6.10 -16.20 3.67
C ILE A 41 6.25 -14.83 3.03
N THR A 42 5.19 -14.36 2.38
CA THR A 42 5.12 -13.01 1.83
C THR A 42 4.30 -12.13 2.75
N LEU A 43 4.86 -10.97 3.14
CA LEU A 43 4.17 -9.94 3.91
C LEU A 43 3.89 -8.75 3.01
N ILE A 44 2.62 -8.47 2.76
CA ILE A 44 2.18 -7.36 1.92
C ILE A 44 1.59 -6.28 2.84
N PRO A 45 2.14 -5.05 2.89
CA PRO A 45 1.56 -3.98 3.69
C PRO A 45 0.11 -3.78 3.30
N LYS A 46 -0.79 -3.78 4.30
CA LYS A 46 -2.18 -3.43 4.06
C LYS A 46 -2.25 -1.91 3.90
N LEU A 47 -2.67 -1.46 2.73
CA LEU A 47 -2.97 -0.06 2.50
C LEU A 47 -4.37 0.24 3.03
N GLU A 48 -4.53 1.42 3.64
CA GLU A 48 -5.85 1.96 3.88
C GLU A 48 -6.54 2.18 2.54
N ASP A 49 -7.85 1.92 2.48
CA ASP A 49 -8.62 2.09 1.25
C ASP A 49 -8.66 3.60 0.90
N PRO A 50 -8.01 4.02 -0.20
CA PRO A 50 -7.98 5.43 -0.59
C PRO A 50 -9.37 5.94 -0.99
N PHE A 51 -10.35 5.06 -1.20
CA PHE A 51 -11.73 5.39 -1.56
C PHE A 51 -12.71 5.30 -0.38
N ALA A 52 -12.25 5.00 0.84
CA ALA A 52 -13.11 4.84 2.01
C ALA A 52 -13.95 6.10 2.35
N HIS A 53 -13.50 7.27 1.91
CA HIS A 53 -14.14 8.56 2.18
C HIS A 53 -14.53 9.32 0.90
N VAL A 54 -14.65 8.61 -0.23
CA VAL A 54 -14.92 9.22 -1.52
C VAL A 54 -16.39 9.01 -1.88
N GLU A 55 -17.07 10.09 -2.31
CA GLU A 55 -18.44 9.99 -2.81
C GLU A 55 -18.48 9.24 -4.15
N ASN A 56 -19.53 8.45 -4.35
CA ASN A 56 -19.69 7.67 -5.57
C ASN A 56 -19.78 8.60 -6.80
N GLY A 57 -18.82 8.49 -7.71
CA GLY A 57 -18.71 9.35 -8.90
C GLY A 57 -17.72 10.49 -8.78
N ALA A 58 -16.98 10.62 -7.67
CA ALA A 58 -15.91 11.60 -7.57
C ALA A 58 -14.70 11.21 -8.43
N TYR A 59 -14.11 12.20 -9.10
CA TYR A 59 -12.93 12.03 -9.93
C TYR A 59 -11.65 12.08 -9.09
N TYR A 60 -10.63 11.33 -9.52
CA TYR A 60 -9.31 11.28 -8.85
C TYR A 60 -8.51 12.59 -8.96
N GLN A 61 -8.80 13.40 -9.98
CA GLN A 61 -8.20 14.71 -10.21
C GLN A 61 -9.27 15.79 -10.12
N GLU A 62 -8.91 16.94 -9.54
CA GLU A 62 -9.70 18.17 -9.73
C GLU A 62 -9.86 18.42 -11.23
N ASP A 63 -11.04 18.88 -11.64
CA ASP A 63 -11.36 19.15 -13.04
C ASP A 63 -10.53 20.34 -13.53
N VAL A 64 -9.31 20.10 -14.01
CA VAL A 64 -8.36 21.12 -14.50
C VAL A 64 -8.90 21.87 -15.72
N TRP A 65 -10.06 21.48 -16.24
CA TRP A 65 -10.68 22.04 -17.44
C TRP A 65 -11.57 23.27 -17.16
N GLU A 66 -11.81 23.67 -15.90
CA GLU A 66 -12.64 24.87 -15.61
C GLU A 66 -12.08 26.16 -16.24
N GLU A 67 -10.77 26.26 -16.41
CA GLU A 67 -10.12 27.45 -16.98
C GLU A 67 -9.84 27.35 -18.50
N MET A 68 -10.13 26.22 -19.13
CA MET A 68 -9.82 26.04 -20.55
C MET A 68 -10.92 26.63 -21.44
N PRO A 69 -10.66 27.73 -22.19
CA PRO A 69 -11.66 28.24 -23.11
C PRO A 69 -11.94 27.19 -24.18
N ALA A 70 -13.22 26.97 -24.49
CA ALA A 70 -13.64 26.10 -25.58
C ALA A 70 -13.22 26.73 -26.94
N VAL A 71 -12.00 26.46 -27.39
CA VAL A 71 -11.48 26.97 -28.67
C VAL A 71 -11.67 25.92 -29.76
N GLY A 72 -12.93 25.69 -30.14
CA GLY A 72 -13.29 24.90 -31.31
C GLY A 72 -13.91 25.81 -32.36
N ASN A 73 -13.14 26.20 -33.38
CA ASN A 73 -13.74 26.74 -34.60
C ASN A 73 -14.14 25.56 -35.49
N GLU A 74 -15.43 25.25 -35.55
CA GLU A 74 -15.94 24.39 -36.62
C GLU A 74 -15.71 25.12 -37.95
N VAL A 75 -14.90 24.52 -38.81
CA VAL A 75 -14.70 25.00 -40.18
C VAL A 75 -15.92 24.56 -40.99
N LEU A 76 -16.81 25.51 -41.28
CA LEU A 76 -17.93 25.33 -42.23
C LEU A 76 -17.43 25.19 -43.66
#